data_AF-A0A2V5NS10-F1
#
_entry.id   AF-A0A2V5NS10-F1
#
_cell.length_a   1.000
_cell.length_b   1.000
_cell.length_c   1.000
_cell.angle_alpha   90.00
_cell.angle_beta   90.00
_cell.angle_gamma   90.00
#
_symmetry.space_group_name_H-M   'P 1'
#
loop_
_entity.id
_entity.type
_entity.pdbx_description
1 polymer ?
#
loop_
_entity_poly.entity_id
_entity_poly.type
_entity_poly.pdbx_seq_one_letter_code
_entity_poly.pdbx_strand_id
1 'polypeptide(L)'
;MVRSSLVRQVLILAALALAPGVGGAVYFRHKISWRSAILPSELATVDQARAWGGNVIWVDARPDDEFASDHVPGAISLNEDRWNELLPEFLAAWSPGKKIVVYCSSLSCNASREVARRLRKEAQLPDVFVLEGGWEAWLKKK
;
A
#
# COMPACT_ATOMS: atom_id res chain seq x y z
N MET A 1 32.20 -48.05 6.16
CA MET A 1 31.06 -47.90 5.21
C MET A 1 29.87 -47.11 5.78
N VAL A 2 29.67 -47.03 7.11
CA VAL A 2 28.47 -46.40 7.75
C VAL A 2 28.48 -44.85 7.77
N ARG A 3 29.64 -44.20 7.90
CA ARG A 3 29.77 -42.72 7.96
C ARG A 3 29.26 -42.01 6.69
N SER A 4 29.46 -42.58 5.52
CA SER A 4 28.99 -42.03 4.23
C SER A 4 27.46 -42.00 4.15
N SER A 5 26.80 -43.02 4.69
CA SER A 5 25.33 -43.10 4.73
C SER A 5 24.73 -42.04 5.65
N LEU A 6 25.34 -41.81 6.82
CA LEU A 6 24.87 -40.81 7.79
C LEU A 6 25.01 -39.38 7.25
N VAL A 7 26.15 -39.05 6.62
CA VAL A 7 26.34 -37.73 5.99
C VAL A 7 25.29 -37.48 4.91
N ARG A 8 25.02 -38.49 4.06
CA ARG A 8 24.00 -38.39 3.02
C ARG A 8 22.59 -38.21 3.59
N GLN A 9 22.25 -38.92 4.67
CA GLN A 9 20.95 -38.77 5.35
C GLN A 9 20.77 -37.38 5.96
N VAL A 10 21.81 -36.84 6.61
CA VAL A 10 21.79 -35.49 7.18
C VAL A 10 21.61 -34.44 6.08
N LEU A 11 22.29 -34.57 4.94
CA LEU A 11 22.14 -33.65 3.82
C LEU A 11 20.73 -33.69 3.22
N ILE A 12 20.12 -34.88 3.10
CA ILE A 12 18.74 -35.02 2.60
C ILE A 12 17.75 -34.37 3.56
N LEU A 13 17.89 -34.60 4.87
CA LEU A 13 17.02 -33.98 5.87
C LEU A 13 17.19 -32.45 5.91
N ALA A 14 18.42 -31.94 5.79
CA ALA A 14 18.67 -30.51 5.70
C ALA A 14 18.03 -29.90 4.45
N ALA A 15 18.14 -30.56 3.28
CA ALA A 15 17.51 -30.09 2.05
C ALA A 15 15.98 -30.08 2.14
N LEU A 16 15.38 -31.13 2.71
CA LEU A 16 13.93 -31.21 2.92
C LEU A 16 13.42 -30.16 3.91
N ALA A 17 14.18 -29.86 4.96
CA ALA A 17 13.81 -28.84 5.94
C ALA A 17 13.91 -27.41 5.36
N LEU A 18 14.87 -27.15 4.47
CA LEU A 18 15.08 -25.83 3.87
C LEU A 18 14.12 -25.55 2.71
N ALA A 19 13.65 -26.57 1.99
CA ALA A 19 12.81 -26.38 0.80
C ALA A 19 11.51 -25.59 1.06
N PRO A 20 10.71 -25.85 2.12
CA PRO A 20 9.54 -25.03 2.44
C PRO A 20 9.91 -23.60 2.84
N GLY A 21 11.02 -23.42 3.56
CA GLY A 21 11.50 -22.10 3.97
C GLY A 21 11.95 -21.24 2.78
N VAL A 22 12.72 -21.81 1.86
CA VAL A 22 13.13 -21.15 0.61
C VAL A 22 11.93 -20.92 -0.30
N GLY A 23 11.06 -21.91 -0.45
CA GLY A 23 9.82 -21.78 -1.23
C GLY A 23 8.91 -20.69 -0.69
N GLY A 24 8.71 -20.64 0.62
CA GLY A 24 7.98 -19.58 1.31
C GLY A 24 8.64 -18.22 1.14
N ALA A 25 9.96 -18.11 1.34
CA ALA A 25 10.67 -16.86 1.14
C ALA A 25 10.53 -16.34 -0.31
N VAL A 26 10.61 -17.21 -1.32
CA VAL A 26 10.41 -16.84 -2.72
C VAL A 26 8.96 -16.49 -3.03
N TYR A 27 8.00 -17.22 -2.49
CA TYR A 27 6.57 -16.96 -2.71
C TYR A 27 6.09 -15.66 -2.04
N PHE A 28 6.54 -15.42 -0.82
CA PHE A 28 6.13 -14.28 -0.01
C PHE A 28 7.00 -13.02 -0.19
N ARG A 29 8.12 -13.09 -0.94
CA ARG A 29 9.03 -11.96 -1.17
C ARG A 29 8.35 -10.68 -1.65
N HIS A 30 7.24 -10.79 -2.37
CA HIS A 30 6.46 -9.67 -2.92
C HIS A 30 5.09 -9.50 -2.25
N LYS A 31 4.65 -10.48 -1.44
CA LYS A 31 3.34 -10.44 -0.77
C LYS A 31 3.40 -9.88 0.65
N ILE A 32 4.57 -9.89 1.27
CA ILE A 32 4.73 -9.31 2.60
C ILE A 32 5.59 -8.06 2.50
N SER A 33 4.94 -6.90 2.64
CA SER A 33 5.59 -5.59 2.70
C SER A 33 6.24 -5.38 4.07
N TRP A 34 7.22 -6.20 4.44
CA TRP A 34 8.00 -6.05 5.69
C TRP A 34 8.80 -4.73 5.76
N ARG A 35 8.67 -3.81 4.78
CA ARG A 35 9.57 -2.67 4.59
C ARG A 35 8.95 -1.28 4.48
N SER A 36 7.63 -1.12 4.60
CA SER A 36 7.04 0.22 4.50
C SER A 36 6.64 0.75 5.86
N ALA A 37 7.65 0.97 6.72
CA ALA A 37 7.48 1.92 7.81
C ALA A 37 7.19 3.27 7.16
N ILE A 38 5.92 3.67 7.14
CA ILE A 38 5.55 5.03 6.73
C ILE A 38 6.22 5.95 7.76
N LEU A 39 7.00 6.90 7.26
CA LEU A 39 7.58 7.91 8.13
C LEU A 39 6.42 8.67 8.79
N PRO A 40 6.47 8.98 10.10
CA PRO A 40 5.40 9.74 10.74
C PRO A 40 5.05 11.05 10.01
N SER A 41 6.02 11.66 9.30
CA SER A 41 5.83 12.84 8.46
C SER A 41 5.01 12.61 7.19
N GLU A 42 4.78 11.36 6.79
CA GLU A 42 4.00 10.95 5.61
C GLU A 42 2.59 10.46 5.99
N LEU A 43 2.23 10.51 7.28
CA LEU A 43 0.88 10.28 7.76
C LEU A 43 0.16 11.62 7.88
N ALA A 44 -1.13 11.62 7.54
CA ALA A 44 -2.02 12.75 7.78
C ALA A 44 -3.23 12.27 8.58
N THR A 45 -3.60 13.03 9.61
CA THR A 45 -4.90 12.82 10.27
C THR A 45 -6.01 13.45 9.44
N VAL A 46 -7.26 13.07 9.70
CA VAL A 46 -8.43 13.67 9.04
C VAL A 46 -8.47 15.19 9.26
N ASP A 47 -8.17 15.67 10.47
CA ASP A 47 -8.22 17.10 10.79
C ASP A 47 -7.11 17.87 10.06
N GLN A 48 -5.90 17.32 10.00
CA GLN A 48 -4.78 17.91 9.28
C GLN A 48 -5.05 17.98 7.78
N ALA A 49 -5.58 16.90 7.19
CA ALA A 49 -5.94 16.86 5.78
C ALA A 49 -7.07 17.85 5.45
N ARG A 50 -8.07 17.99 6.33
CA ARG A 50 -9.13 19.00 6.16
C ARG A 50 -8.61 20.42 6.29
N ALA A 51 -7.63 20.67 7.17
CA ALA A 51 -7.02 22.00 7.33
C ALA A 51 -6.29 22.48 6.07
N TRP A 52 -5.81 21.56 5.22
CA TRP A 52 -5.25 21.90 3.90
C TRP A 52 -6.32 22.31 2.87
N GLY A 53 -7.60 22.06 3.15
CA GLY A 53 -8.74 22.53 2.36
C GLY A 53 -8.67 22.14 0.89
N GLY A 54 -8.95 23.10 0.01
CA GLY A 54 -8.91 22.89 -1.46
C GLY A 54 -7.52 22.61 -2.04
N ASN A 55 -6.47 22.53 -1.21
CA ASN A 55 -5.14 22.12 -1.65
C ASN A 55 -4.93 20.60 -1.60
N VAL A 56 -5.95 19.83 -1.22
CA VAL A 56 -5.90 18.37 -1.14
C VAL A 56 -6.56 17.72 -2.35
N ILE A 57 -5.91 16.69 -2.88
CA ILE A 57 -6.52 15.70 -3.76
C ILE A 57 -6.67 14.41 -2.96
N TRP A 58 -7.91 13.98 -2.78
CA TRP A 58 -8.24 12.74 -2.09
C TRP A 58 -8.14 11.57 -3.05
N VAL A 59 -7.49 10.50 -2.62
CA VAL A 59 -7.30 9.28 -3.42
C VAL A 59 -7.80 8.09 -2.65
N ASP A 60 -8.78 7.39 -3.22
CA ASP A 60 -9.31 6.14 -2.67
C ASP A 60 -8.56 4.96 -3.28
N ALA A 61 -7.85 4.20 -2.44
CA ALA A 61 -7.11 3.01 -2.83
C ALA A 61 -7.93 1.71 -2.71
N ARG A 62 -9.21 1.80 -2.32
CA ARG A 62 -10.09 0.64 -2.16
C ARG A 62 -10.57 0.09 -3.52
N PRO A 63 -11.12 -1.13 -3.55
CA PRO A 63 -11.80 -1.68 -4.71
C PRO A 63 -12.89 -0.75 -5.26
N ASP A 64 -13.17 -0.86 -6.56
CA ASP A 64 -14.09 0.07 -7.24
C ASP A 64 -15.54 -0.02 -6.74
N ASP A 65 -15.97 -1.17 -6.27
CA ASP A 65 -17.29 -1.37 -5.66
C ASP A 65 -17.40 -0.66 -4.31
N GLU A 66 -16.35 -0.69 -3.49
CA GLU A 66 -16.28 0.08 -2.24
C GLU A 66 -16.28 1.59 -2.51
N PHE A 67 -15.51 2.04 -3.52
CA PHE A 67 -15.51 3.43 -3.95
C PHE A 67 -16.88 3.85 -4.46
N ALA A 68 -17.53 3.07 -5.33
CA ALA A 68 -18.83 3.39 -5.90
C ALA A 68 -19.95 3.47 -4.84
N SER A 69 -19.82 2.73 -3.74
CA SER A 69 -20.80 2.71 -2.64
C SER A 69 -20.81 3.99 -1.81
N ASP A 70 -19.66 4.40 -1.26
CA ASP A 70 -19.45 5.69 -0.59
C ASP A 70 -17.95 5.97 -0.51
N HIS A 71 -17.57 7.23 -0.58
CA HIS A 71 -16.17 7.66 -0.57
C HIS A 71 -16.05 9.10 -0.08
N VAL A 72 -14.82 9.54 0.18
CA VAL A 72 -14.56 10.95 0.55
C VAL A 72 -15.02 11.84 -0.61
N PRO A 73 -15.86 12.87 -0.39
CA PRO A 73 -16.36 13.72 -1.47
C PRO A 73 -15.24 14.31 -2.32
N GLY A 74 -15.34 14.12 -3.65
CA GLY A 74 -14.33 14.57 -4.61
C GLY A 74 -13.06 13.72 -4.66
N ALA A 75 -13.06 12.54 -4.04
CA ALA A 75 -11.95 11.59 -4.17
C ALA A 75 -11.89 10.98 -5.57
N ILE A 76 -10.68 10.64 -5.99
CA ILE A 76 -10.38 9.93 -7.24
C ILE A 76 -10.03 8.48 -6.88
N SER A 77 -10.63 7.51 -7.59
CA SER A 77 -10.25 6.10 -7.45
C SER A 77 -8.87 5.85 -8.06
N LEU A 78 -7.95 5.29 -7.27
CA LEU A 78 -6.66 4.82 -7.75
C LEU A 78 -6.22 3.63 -6.88
N ASN A 79 -6.53 2.43 -7.35
CA ASN A 79 -6.18 1.19 -6.67
C ASN A 79 -5.03 0.43 -7.38
N GLU A 80 -4.49 -0.57 -6.69
CA GLU A 80 -3.39 -1.38 -7.19
C GLU A 80 -3.79 -2.27 -8.37
N ASP A 81 -5.03 -2.78 -8.34
CA ASP A 81 -5.54 -3.77 -9.30
C ASP A 81 -5.61 -3.19 -10.72
N ARG A 82 -6.04 -1.94 -10.86
CA ARG A 82 -6.17 -1.23 -12.14
C ARG A 82 -5.21 -0.07 -12.29
N TRP A 83 -4.05 -0.12 -11.62
CA TRP A 83 -3.10 1.00 -11.58
C TRP A 83 -2.76 1.60 -12.94
N ASN A 84 -2.46 0.77 -13.94
CA ASN A 84 -2.04 1.24 -15.27
C ASN A 84 -3.17 1.96 -16.02
N GLU A 85 -4.43 1.63 -15.70
CA GLU A 85 -5.62 2.24 -16.30
C GLU A 85 -5.98 3.54 -15.58
N LEU A 86 -5.89 3.56 -14.24
CA LEU A 86 -6.32 4.67 -13.39
C LEU A 86 -5.26 5.77 -13.24
N LEU A 87 -3.97 5.43 -13.29
CA LEU A 87 -2.90 6.40 -13.10
C LEU A 87 -2.95 7.55 -14.12
N PRO A 88 -3.15 7.33 -15.43
CA PRO A 88 -3.26 8.42 -16.40
C PRO A 88 -4.40 9.39 -16.09
N GLU A 89 -5.56 8.89 -15.66
CA GLU A 89 -6.71 9.71 -15.27
C GLU A 89 -6.40 10.56 -14.03
N PHE A 90 -5.79 9.94 -13.02
CA PHE A 90 -5.33 10.64 -11.83
C PHE A 90 -4.32 11.76 -12.16
N LEU A 91 -3.34 11.46 -13.03
CA LEU A 91 -2.32 12.44 -13.44
C LEU A 91 -2.92 13.60 -14.24
N ALA A 92 -3.99 13.38 -15.00
CA ALA A 92 -4.70 14.43 -15.70
C ALA A 92 -5.45 15.39 -14.76
N ALA A 93 -5.92 14.88 -13.61
CA ALA A 93 -6.57 15.68 -12.57
C ALA A 93 -5.58 16.34 -11.60
N TRP A 94 -4.36 15.80 -11.47
CA TRP A 94 -3.35 16.31 -10.57
C TRP A 94 -2.67 17.59 -11.10
N SER A 95 -2.33 18.51 -10.18
CA SER A 95 -1.53 19.69 -10.48
C SER A 95 -0.41 19.89 -9.44
N PRO A 96 0.75 20.46 -9.84
CA PRO A 96 1.86 20.71 -8.93
C PRO A 96 1.45 21.55 -7.71
N GLY A 97 2.01 21.22 -6.54
CA GLY A 97 1.74 21.91 -5.27
C GLY A 97 0.51 21.40 -4.50
N LYS A 98 -0.31 20.54 -5.12
CA LYS A 98 -1.39 19.83 -4.43
C LYS A 98 -0.84 18.73 -3.53
N LYS A 99 -1.42 18.61 -2.33
CA LYS A 99 -1.15 17.49 -1.41
C LYS A 99 -2.04 16.32 -1.76
N ILE A 100 -1.45 15.14 -1.90
CA ILE A 100 -2.17 13.92 -2.24
C ILE A 100 -2.41 13.13 -0.96
N VAL A 101 -3.66 12.86 -0.62
CA VAL A 101 -4.00 12.07 0.57
C VAL A 101 -4.66 10.77 0.13
N VAL A 102 -3.92 9.68 0.30
CA VAL A 102 -4.35 8.33 -0.07
C VAL A 102 -4.95 7.64 1.14
N TYR A 103 -6.13 7.04 1.00
CA TYR A 103 -6.77 6.27 2.07
C TYR A 103 -7.19 4.89 1.57
N CYS A 104 -7.33 3.96 2.52
CA CYS A 104 -7.92 2.64 2.33
C CYS A 104 -9.03 2.45 3.38
N SER A 105 -9.61 1.27 3.52
CA SER A 105 -10.73 1.00 4.43
C SER A 105 -10.40 1.31 5.90
N SER A 106 -9.21 0.93 6.39
CA SER A 106 -8.85 1.08 7.82
C SER A 106 -7.34 1.21 8.07
N LEU A 107 -6.95 1.36 9.34
CA LEU A 107 -5.54 1.50 9.77
C LEU A 107 -4.66 0.30 9.39
N SER A 108 -5.21 -0.92 9.41
CA SER A 108 -4.49 -2.15 9.11
C SER A 108 -4.40 -2.45 7.61
N CYS A 109 -5.09 -1.66 6.76
CA CYS A 109 -5.03 -1.85 5.32
C CYS A 109 -3.70 -1.36 4.73
N ASN A 110 -3.14 -2.13 3.81
CA ASN A 110 -1.88 -1.81 3.13
C ASN A 110 -2.06 -1.11 1.77
N ALA A 111 -3.25 -1.12 1.17
CA ALA A 111 -3.45 -0.62 -0.20
C ALA A 111 -3.09 0.87 -0.34
N SER A 112 -3.48 1.71 0.62
CA SER A 112 -3.12 3.13 0.62
C SER A 112 -1.61 3.36 0.71
N ARG A 113 -0.90 2.49 1.43
CA ARG A 113 0.56 2.56 1.58
C ARG A 113 1.25 2.24 0.26
N GLU A 114 0.75 1.23 -0.43
CA GLU A 114 1.32 0.78 -1.69
C GLU A 114 1.02 1.77 -2.81
N VAL A 115 -0.22 2.25 -2.94
CA VAL A 115 -0.58 3.36 -3.84
C VAL A 115 0.28 4.59 -3.57
N ALA A 116 0.45 5.01 -2.31
CA ALA A 116 1.31 6.14 -1.98
C ALA A 116 2.79 5.90 -2.35
N ARG A 117 3.31 4.70 -2.10
CA ARG A 117 4.67 4.30 -2.49
C ARG A 117 4.85 4.39 -4.01
N ARG A 118 3.87 3.91 -4.78
CA ARG A 118 3.90 3.91 -6.24
C ARG A 118 3.80 5.33 -6.80
N LEU A 119 2.92 6.17 -6.26
CA LEU A 119 2.86 7.60 -6.62
C LEU A 119 4.21 8.30 -6.42
N ARG A 120 4.90 8.04 -5.30
CA ARG A 120 6.22 8.63 -5.03
C ARG A 120 7.34 8.05 -5.90
N LYS A 121 7.35 6.73 -6.12
CA LYS A 121 8.48 6.05 -6.79
C LYS A 121 8.34 5.95 -8.30
N GLU A 122 7.13 5.64 -8.78
CA GLU A 122 6.84 5.39 -10.20
C GLU A 122 6.37 6.67 -10.88
N ALA A 123 5.45 7.41 -10.27
CA ALA A 123 4.96 8.69 -10.81
C ALA A 123 5.77 9.91 -10.35
N GLN A 124 6.74 9.72 -9.44
CA GLN A 124 7.64 10.77 -8.94
C GLN A 124 6.92 11.99 -8.35
N LEU A 125 5.72 11.78 -7.77
CA LEU A 125 4.94 12.88 -7.22
C LEU A 125 5.39 13.24 -5.81
N PRO A 126 5.56 14.55 -5.51
CA PRO A 126 5.83 15.03 -4.17
C PRO A 126 4.56 15.06 -3.32
N ASP A 127 4.71 15.35 -2.02
CA ASP A 127 3.59 15.67 -1.11
C ASP A 127 2.46 14.62 -1.08
N VAL A 128 2.83 13.34 -1.17
CA VAL A 128 1.91 12.22 -0.98
C VAL A 128 1.87 11.85 0.50
N PHE A 129 0.68 11.66 1.06
CA PHE A 129 0.42 11.30 2.45
C PHE A 129 -0.56 10.12 2.51
N VAL A 130 -0.49 9.33 3.57
CA VAL A 130 -1.46 8.27 3.87
C VAL A 130 -2.37 8.74 4.99
N LEU A 131 -3.68 8.62 4.79
CA LEU A 131 -4.67 8.95 5.81
C LEU A 131 -4.62 7.94 6.96
N GLU A 132 -4.33 8.43 8.16
CA GLU A 132 -4.34 7.60 9.36
C GLU A 132 -5.75 7.09 9.66
N GLY A 133 -5.87 5.77 9.82
CA GLY A 133 -7.14 5.09 10.09
C GLY A 133 -8.09 4.97 8.89
N GLY A 134 -7.72 5.51 7.72
CA GLY A 134 -8.44 5.29 6.47
C GLY A 134 -9.89 5.81 6.45
N TRP A 135 -10.75 5.12 5.71
CA TRP A 135 -12.17 5.42 5.53
C TRP A 135 -12.94 5.37 6.85
N GLU A 136 -12.65 4.42 7.73
CA GLU A 136 -13.27 4.36 9.07
C GLU A 136 -13.00 5.62 9.90
N ALA A 137 -11.78 6.17 9.84
CA ALA A 137 -11.44 7.40 10.54
C ALA A 137 -12.18 8.60 9.95
N TRP A 138 -12.35 8.63 8.63
CA TRP A 138 -13.17 9.64 7.95
C TRP A 138 -14.63 9.59 8.43
N LEU A 139 -15.24 8.40 8.46
CA LEU A 139 -16.63 8.21 8.87
C LEU A 139 -16.90 8.66 10.31
N LYS A 140 -15.95 8.44 11.23
CA LYS A 140 -16.05 8.91 12.62
C LYS A 140 -16.06 10.43 12.76
N LYS A 141 -15.61 11.15 11.73
CA LYS A 141 -15.52 12.62 11.69
C LYS A 141 -16.39 13.25 10.61
N LYS A 142 -17.22 12.48 9.90
CA LYS A 142 -18.19 12.97 8.92
C LYS A 142 -19.28 13.74 9.65
#